data_AF-A0A1A8RWK6-F1
#
_entry.id   AF-A0A1A8RWK6-F1
#
_cell.length_a   1.000
_cell.length_b   1.000
_cell.length_c   1.000
_cell.angle_alpha   90.00
_cell.angle_beta   90.00
_cell.angle_gamma   90.00
#
_symmetry.space_group_name_H-M   'P 1'
#
loop_
_entity.id
_entity.type
_entity.pdbx_description
1 polymer ?
#
loop_
_entity_poly.entity_id
_entity_poly.type
_entity_poly.pdbx_seq_one_letter_code
_entity_poly.pdbx_strand_id
1 'polypeptide(L)'
;MTLKNVGISYREIAKKVKVLVSTVSFTIKRHSGANSDRKRSGRPKATTASEDNFLRANRLCDRRLTGQQLQAQLNSGRSEQVSVSTVKRIL
;
A
#
# COMPACT_ATOMS: atom_id res chain seq x y z
N MET A 1 -22.11 10.19 -13.66
CA MET A 1 -22.65 9.50 -14.86
C MET A 1 -22.77 8.01 -14.56
N THR A 2 -23.94 7.57 -14.08
CA THR A 2 -24.26 6.17 -13.83
C THR A 2 -24.73 5.52 -15.13
N LEU A 3 -23.86 4.72 -15.75
CA LEU A 3 -24.14 4.01 -17.02
C LEU A 3 -24.77 2.62 -16.80
N LYS A 4 -25.10 2.27 -15.54
CA LYS A 4 -25.94 1.11 -15.19
C LYS A 4 -27.42 1.46 -15.44
N ASN A 5 -27.77 1.82 -16.67
CA ASN A 5 -29.15 1.91 -17.07
C ASN A 5 -29.54 0.58 -17.72
N VAL A 6 -30.56 -0.07 -17.17
CA VAL A 6 -31.16 -1.30 -17.71
C VAL A 6 -31.56 -1.02 -19.16
N GLY A 7 -31.07 -1.84 -20.09
CA GLY A 7 -31.48 -1.80 -21.50
C GLY A 7 -30.48 -1.22 -22.51
N ILE A 8 -29.31 -0.71 -22.08
CA ILE A 8 -28.25 -0.26 -23.03
C ILE A 8 -27.17 -1.33 -23.15
N SER A 9 -26.80 -1.69 -24.38
CA SER A 9 -25.73 -2.65 -24.64
C SER A 9 -24.34 -2.07 -24.33
N TYR A 10 -23.37 -2.94 -24.00
CA TYR A 10 -21.98 -2.50 -23.76
C TYR A 10 -21.37 -1.80 -24.98
N ARG A 11 -21.79 -2.16 -26.20
CA ARG A 11 -21.33 -1.53 -27.44
C ARG A 11 -21.80 -0.09 -27.58
N GLU A 12 -23.05 0.19 -27.21
CA GLU A 12 -23.60 1.55 -27.23
C GLU A 12 -22.96 2.44 -26.17
N ILE A 13 -22.72 1.89 -24.97
CA ILE A 13 -21.97 2.59 -23.91
C ILE A 13 -20.56 2.92 -24.38
N ALA A 14 -19.86 1.95 -24.97
CA ALA A 14 -18.51 2.13 -25.52
C ALA A 14 -18.44 3.23 -26.58
N LYS A 15 -19.41 3.25 -27.52
CA LYS A 15 -19.52 4.30 -28.55
C LYS A 15 -19.77 5.68 -27.93
N LYS A 16 -20.70 5.76 -26.97
CA LYS A 16 -21.06 7.02 -26.30
C LYS A 16 -19.91 7.61 -25.49
N VAL A 17 -19.16 6.76 -24.79
CA VAL A 17 -18.05 7.15 -23.89
C VAL A 17 -16.70 7.15 -24.62
N LYS A 18 -16.64 6.71 -25.89
CA LYS A 18 -15.42 6.60 -26.72
C LYS A 18 -14.32 5.76 -26.05
N VAL A 19 -14.70 4.59 -25.56
CA VAL A 19 -13.79 3.61 -24.93
C VAL A 19 -13.97 2.23 -25.56
N LEU A 20 -13.04 1.31 -25.31
CA LEU A 20 -13.17 -0.07 -25.75
C LEU A 20 -14.31 -0.79 -25.02
N VAL A 21 -14.98 -1.70 -25.71
CA VAL A 21 -16.05 -2.54 -25.15
C VAL A 21 -15.53 -3.38 -23.97
N SER A 22 -14.27 -3.83 -24.03
CA SER A 22 -13.60 -4.53 -22.93
C SER A 22 -13.47 -3.68 -21.68
N THR A 23 -13.16 -2.38 -21.82
CA THR A 23 -13.12 -1.42 -20.71
C THR A 23 -14.49 -1.29 -20.04
N VAL A 24 -15.57 -1.21 -20.83
CA VAL A 24 -16.94 -1.16 -20.30
C VAL A 24 -17.28 -2.43 -19.52
N SER A 25 -17.01 -3.60 -20.11
CA SER A 25 -17.25 -4.90 -19.46
C SER A 25 -16.47 -5.04 -18.15
N PHE A 26 -15.18 -4.71 -18.17
CA PHE A 26 -14.30 -4.81 -17.00
C PHE A 26 -14.74 -3.88 -15.87
N THR A 27 -15.07 -2.62 -16.19
CA THR A 27 -15.53 -1.65 -15.21
C THR A 27 -16.86 -2.07 -14.60
N ILE A 28 -17.84 -2.50 -15.41
CA ILE A 28 -19.15 -2.95 -14.90
C ILE A 28 -19.00 -4.20 -14.01
N LYS A 29 -18.17 -5.16 -14.40
CA LYS A 29 -17.90 -6.38 -13.62
C LYS A 29 -17.18 -6.07 -12.30
N ARG A 30 -16.24 -5.13 -12.30
CA ARG A 30 -15.48 -4.70 -11.11
C ARG A 30 -16.29 -3.80 -10.18
N HIS A 31 -17.36 -3.18 -10.67
CA HIS A 31 -18.13 -2.19 -9.92
C HIS A 31 -19.01 -2.83 -8.84
N SER A 32 -18.41 -3.09 -7.68
CA SER A 32 -19.08 -3.54 -6.44
C SER A 32 -19.29 -2.41 -5.43
N GLY A 33 -19.08 -1.14 -5.81
CA GLY A 33 -19.07 0.00 -4.91
C GLY A 33 -18.68 1.29 -5.62
N ALA A 34 -17.86 2.15 -4.99
CA ALA A 34 -17.40 3.38 -5.61
C ALA A 34 -16.51 3.13 -6.84
N ASN A 35 -16.66 3.94 -7.90
CA ASN A 35 -15.80 3.91 -9.09
C ASN A 35 -14.59 4.85 -8.96
N SER A 36 -14.09 5.06 -7.75
CA SER A 36 -12.90 5.86 -7.51
C SER A 36 -11.63 5.05 -7.74
N ASP A 37 -10.58 5.71 -8.21
CA ASP A 37 -9.28 5.08 -8.32
C ASP A 37 -8.80 4.63 -6.93
N ARG A 38 -8.53 3.33 -6.80
CA ARG A 38 -7.95 2.78 -5.57
C ARG A 38 -6.49 3.23 -5.47
N LYS A 39 -6.11 3.81 -4.33
CA LYS A 39 -4.70 4.07 -4.01
C LYS A 39 -3.91 2.75 -4.10
N ARG A 40 -2.78 2.77 -4.81
CA ARG A 40 -1.88 1.62 -4.88
C ARG A 40 -1.39 1.31 -3.46
N SER A 41 -1.62 0.09 -2.97
CA SER A 41 -1.27 -0.29 -1.59
C SER A 41 0.22 -0.56 -1.39
N GLY A 42 0.97 -0.79 -2.47
CA GLY A 42 2.41 -1.12 -2.40
C GLY A 42 2.68 -2.40 -1.60
N ARG A 43 3.97 -2.66 -1.34
CA ARG A 43 4.42 -3.72 -0.42
C ARG A 43 4.31 -3.18 1.03
N PRO A 44 3.74 -3.95 1.97
CA PRO A 44 3.73 -3.56 3.38
C PRO A 44 5.14 -3.31 3.91
N LYS A 45 5.27 -2.36 4.85
CA LYS A 45 6.53 -2.13 5.56
C LYS A 45 6.83 -3.32 6.48
N ALA A 46 8.10 -3.64 6.63
CA ALA A 46 8.57 -4.67 7.57
C ALA A 46 8.49 -4.22 9.05
N THR A 47 8.37 -2.92 9.28
CA THR A 47 8.28 -2.31 10.61
C THR A 47 6.93 -1.61 10.79
N THR A 48 6.48 -1.56 12.03
CA THR A 48 5.30 -0.82 12.46
C THR A 48 5.67 0.63 12.80
N ALA A 49 4.68 1.52 12.92
CA ALA A 49 4.92 2.91 13.32
C ALA A 49 5.51 3.02 14.74
N SER A 50 5.12 2.12 15.65
CA SER A 50 5.67 2.07 17.02
C SER A 50 7.18 1.74 17.02
N GLU A 51 7.57 0.79 16.18
CA GLU A 51 8.95 0.38 16.00
C GLU A 51 9.80 1.48 15.36
N ASP A 52 9.28 2.15 14.33
CA ASP A 52 9.94 3.29 13.72
C ASP A 52 10.18 4.40 14.76
N ASN A 53 9.21 4.65 15.65
CA ASN A 53 9.35 5.62 16.75
C ASN A 53 10.37 5.17 17.79
N PHE A 54 10.38 3.89 18.18
CA PHE A 54 11.39 3.32 19.08
C PHE A 54 12.82 3.50 18.55
N LEU A 55 13.03 3.20 17.25
CA LEU A 55 14.32 3.38 16.60
C LEU A 55 14.77 4.85 16.59
N ARG A 56 13.85 5.77 16.27
CA ARG A 56 14.12 7.21 16.27
C ARG A 56 14.44 7.74 17.66
N ALA A 57 13.68 7.33 18.68
CA ALA A 57 13.91 7.75 20.06
C ALA A 57 15.28 7.30 20.57
N ASN A 58 15.64 6.03 20.37
CA ASN A 58 16.95 5.52 20.78
C ASN A 58 18.11 6.24 20.06
N ARG A 59 17.94 6.54 18.76
CA ARG A 59 18.95 7.28 18.00
C ARG A 59 19.16 8.71 18.50
N LEU A 60 18.10 9.35 18.98
CA LEU A 60 18.15 10.69 19.56
C LEU A 60 18.79 10.68 20.96
N CYS A 61 18.44 9.69 21.79
CA CYS A 61 19.00 9.54 23.13
C CYS A 61 20.49 9.17 23.10
N ASP A 62 20.88 8.23 22.24
CA ASP A 62 22.27 7.81 22.07
C ASP A 62 22.68 7.79 20.59
N ARG A 63 23.41 8.82 20.18
CA ARG A 63 23.91 8.96 18.81
C ARG A 63 24.99 7.94 18.46
N ARG A 64 25.61 7.29 19.44
CA ARG A 64 26.65 6.27 19.24
C ARG A 64 26.06 4.88 19.01
N LEU A 65 24.78 4.66 19.31
CA LEU A 65 24.13 3.38 19.09
C LEU A 65 24.15 2.99 17.60
N THR A 66 24.65 1.79 17.32
CA THR A 66 24.79 1.30 15.96
C THR A 66 23.48 0.69 15.46
N GLY A 67 23.26 0.71 14.15
CA GLY A 67 22.09 0.08 13.53
C GLY A 67 22.02 -1.44 13.78
N GLN A 68 23.15 -2.12 14.01
CA GLN A 68 23.20 -3.54 14.36
C GLN A 68 22.69 -3.78 15.79
N GLN A 69 23.10 -2.94 16.74
CA GLN A 69 22.60 -3.02 18.12
C GLN A 69 21.10 -2.75 18.21
N LEU A 70 20.62 -1.73 17.48
CA LEU A 70 19.19 -1.42 17.38
C LEU A 70 18.40 -2.56 16.75
N GLN A 71 18.94 -3.18 15.69
CA GLN A 71 18.33 -4.34 15.06
C GLN A 71 18.24 -5.53 16.03
N ALA A 72 19.32 -5.81 16.77
CA ALA A 72 19.34 -6.89 17.75
C ALA A 72 18.29 -6.67 18.85
N GLN A 73 18.18 -5.44 19.38
CA GLN A 73 17.14 -5.07 20.35
C GLN A 73 15.74 -5.21 19.76
N LEU A 74 15.53 -4.80 18.51
CA LEU A 74 14.23 -4.87 17.87
C LEU A 74 13.81 -6.32 17.54
N ASN A 75 14.77 -7.19 17.26
CA ASN A 75 14.52 -8.58 16.88
C ASN A 75 14.42 -9.54 18.08
N SER A 76 14.79 -9.13 19.30
CA SER A 76 14.87 -10.03 20.46
C SER A 76 13.54 -10.68 20.86
N GLY A 77 12.40 -10.17 20.37
CA GLY A 77 11.07 -10.73 20.58
C GLY A 77 10.24 -10.94 19.31
N ARG A 78 10.85 -10.87 18.12
CA ARG A 78 10.14 -11.00 16.84
C ARG A 78 10.25 -12.41 16.26
N SER A 79 9.15 -12.89 15.70
CA SER A 79 9.15 -14.08 14.84
C SER A 79 9.82 -13.79 13.49
N GLU A 80 9.53 -12.64 12.89
CA GLU A 80 10.16 -12.18 11.65
C GLU A 80 11.22 -11.12 11.92
N GLN A 81 12.47 -11.47 11.61
CA GLN A 81 13.61 -10.58 11.80
C GLN A 81 13.63 -9.45 10.79
N VAL A 82 13.86 -8.24 11.28
CA VAL A 82 14.10 -7.05 10.46
C VAL A 82 15.58 -6.99 10.10
N SER A 83 15.89 -6.67 8.84
CA SER A 83 17.29 -6.51 8.39
C SER A 83 17.92 -5.21 8.93
N VAL A 84 19.25 -5.22 9.13
CA VAL A 84 20.02 -4.00 9.46
C VAL A 84 19.77 -2.89 8.44
N SER A 85 19.64 -3.23 7.16
CA SER A 85 19.38 -2.24 6.10
C SER A 85 18.04 -1.53 6.28
N THR A 86 17.02 -2.25 6.75
CA THR A 86 15.71 -1.67 7.07
C THR A 86 15.84 -0.69 8.23
N VAL A 87 16.57 -1.06 9.30
CA VAL A 87 16.81 -0.18 10.44
C VAL A 87 17.55 1.08 10.01
N LYS A 88 18.66 0.95 9.28
CA LYS A 88 19.45 2.10 8.79
C LYS A 88 18.67 3.04 7.86
N ARG A 89 17.66 2.55 7.15
CA ARG A 89 16.80 3.39 6.29
C ARG A 89 15.81 4.24 7.10
N ILE A 90 15.53 3.88 8.35
CA ILE A 90 14.62 4.60 9.24
C ILE A 90 15.36 5.68 10.05
N LEU A 91 16.62 5.39 10.41
CA LEU A 91 17.54 6.28 11.13
C LEU A 91 18.01 7.44 10.26
#